data_AF-A0A2S1R2Q4-F1
#
_entry.id   AF-A0A2S1R2Q4-F1
#
_cell.length_a   1.000
_cell.length_b   1.000
_cell.length_c   1.000
_cell.angle_alpha   90.00
_cell.angle_beta   90.00
_cell.angle_gamma   90.00
#
_symmetry.space_group_name_H-M   'P 1'
#
loop_
_entity.id
_entity.type
_entity.pdbx_description
1 polymer ?
#
loop_
_entity_poly.entity_id
_entity_poly.type
_entity_poly.pdbx_seq_one_letter_code
_entity_poly.pdbx_strand_id
1 'polypeptide(L)'
;MCPECRGQGKKSRGLSKKAQQNYRWALGLFEKGEGPAPVRPKAHLYPCTHCSGSGLVESVTPPKADGENYPHVAIIGGGIGGVALAVACLQRGIPFTLYERDSNFDARSQGYGLTLQQAGKAMKALGISSLHEGVISTRHLVHTAEGTVVGEWGGRKWLQSGLEKSPKRSNMHIARQSLRAALLEQLGGHDVVQWGHQLVDLKQNDSDDVELVFQVNGELKNCRAGLVVGADGIRSSVRRMVIGEDAAPLRYLDCIVILGICPLSSLTEVASPLLDSATVFQTANGNERIYMMPYTSDAVMWQLSFPMTENEASTLSALGPAALKEEARRRTQWHEPIPQIMAATPENRISGYPVYDRELLRPELLEKTGPVTLIGDAAHPMSPFKGQGANQALLDALALARAIVKGCRPSSQWREAGIRESVLTEFEREMLERSAVKVNDSAAAAQFLHSEIVLHESDSPRGRCLKK
;
A
#
# COMPACT_ATOMS: atom_id res chain seq x y z
N MET A 1 -9.43 5.24 -21.64
CA MET A 1 -10.08 4.07 -21.01
C MET A 1 -10.37 2.99 -22.06
N CYS A 2 -10.17 1.69 -21.75
CA CYS A 2 -10.50 0.61 -22.70
C CYS A 2 -12.02 0.49 -22.91
N PRO A 3 -12.54 0.60 -24.15
CA PRO A 3 -13.98 0.56 -24.42
C PRO A 3 -14.59 -0.83 -24.18
N GLU A 4 -13.86 -1.89 -24.49
CA GLU A 4 -14.30 -3.28 -24.39
C GLU A 4 -14.64 -3.74 -22.97
N CYS A 5 -13.94 -3.22 -21.97
CA CYS A 5 -14.15 -3.54 -20.56
C CYS A 5 -14.53 -2.33 -19.71
N ARG A 6 -14.73 -1.16 -20.35
CA ARG A 6 -15.07 0.11 -19.69
C ARG A 6 -14.16 0.40 -18.48
N GLY A 7 -12.83 0.29 -18.68
CA GLY A 7 -11.85 0.62 -17.64
C GLY A 7 -11.61 -0.46 -16.56
N GLN A 8 -12.38 -1.55 -16.57
CA GLN A 8 -12.31 -2.57 -15.52
C GLN A 8 -11.12 -3.52 -15.67
N GLY A 9 -10.56 -3.64 -16.88
CA GLY A 9 -9.52 -4.62 -17.20
C GLY A 9 -10.04 -6.07 -17.20
N LYS A 10 -11.29 -6.31 -16.82
CA LYS A 10 -11.91 -7.63 -16.81
C LYS A 10 -13.28 -7.58 -17.48
N LYS A 11 -13.66 -8.69 -18.10
CA LYS A 11 -15.01 -8.90 -18.65
C LYS A 11 -15.67 -10.10 -17.97
N SER A 12 -16.97 -9.99 -17.74
CA SER A 12 -17.81 -11.10 -17.27
C SER A 12 -18.30 -11.89 -18.48
N ARG A 13 -18.30 -13.23 -18.39
CA ARG A 13 -18.99 -14.10 -19.37
C ARG A 13 -20.44 -14.44 -18.94
N GLY A 14 -20.97 -13.72 -17.96
CA GLY A 14 -22.24 -14.06 -17.32
C GLY A 14 -22.10 -15.25 -16.37
N LEU A 15 -23.20 -15.59 -15.71
CA LEU A 15 -23.27 -16.76 -14.84
C LEU A 15 -23.38 -18.03 -15.69
N SER A 16 -22.71 -19.11 -15.29
CA SER A 16 -22.92 -20.41 -15.94
C SER A 16 -24.37 -20.86 -15.73
N LYS A 17 -24.93 -21.60 -16.70
CA LYS A 17 -26.29 -22.17 -16.58
C LYS A 17 -26.45 -22.96 -15.27
N LYS A 18 -25.42 -23.72 -14.89
CA LYS A 18 -25.37 -24.46 -13.62
C LYS A 18 -25.46 -23.54 -12.40
N ALA A 19 -24.69 -22.44 -12.36
CA ALA A 19 -24.74 -21.50 -11.24
C ALA A 19 -26.11 -20.81 -11.14
N GLN A 20 -26.71 -20.43 -12.28
CA GLN A 20 -28.07 -19.86 -12.30
C GLN A 20 -29.13 -20.86 -11.82
N GLN A 21 -29.01 -22.13 -12.21
CA GLN A 21 -29.97 -23.17 -11.84
C GLN A 21 -29.85 -23.52 -10.35
N ASN A 22 -28.62 -23.66 -9.84
CA ASN A 22 -28.38 -23.88 -8.41
C ASN A 22 -28.90 -22.73 -7.54
N TYR A 23 -28.69 -21.47 -7.97
CA TYR A 23 -29.22 -20.32 -7.25
C TYR A 23 -30.75 -20.28 -7.24
N ARG A 24 -31.39 -20.53 -8.39
CA ARG A 24 -32.87 -20.58 -8.47
C ARG A 24 -33.46 -21.70 -7.60
N TRP A 25 -32.82 -22.86 -7.58
CA TRP A 25 -33.25 -23.96 -6.72
C TRP A 25 -33.12 -23.61 -5.23
N ALA A 26 -31.97 -23.07 -4.82
CA ALA A 26 -31.76 -22.65 -3.43
C ALA A 26 -32.68 -21.48 -3.02
N LEU A 27 -33.00 -20.57 -3.94
CA LEU A 27 -33.97 -19.51 -3.71
C LEU A 27 -35.39 -20.05 -3.51
N GLY A 28 -35.81 -21.00 -4.35
CA GLY A 28 -37.11 -21.65 -4.18
C GLY A 28 -37.22 -22.48 -2.89
N LEU A 29 -36.12 -22.98 -2.34
CA LEU A 29 -36.07 -23.60 -1.02
C LEU A 29 -36.20 -22.54 0.10
N PHE A 30 -35.41 -21.47 0.03
CA PHE A 30 -35.48 -20.37 1.01
C PHE A 30 -36.87 -19.71 1.07
N GLU A 31 -37.52 -19.47 -0.08
CA GLU A 31 -38.87 -18.90 -0.16
C GLU A 31 -39.94 -19.80 0.48
N LYS A 32 -39.68 -21.12 0.57
CA LYS A 32 -40.54 -22.08 1.28
C LYS A 32 -40.21 -22.21 2.77
N GLY A 33 -39.25 -21.44 3.28
CA GLY A 33 -38.73 -21.57 4.65
C GLY A 33 -37.80 -22.77 4.84
N GLU A 34 -37.40 -23.44 3.75
CA GLU A 34 -36.54 -24.60 3.77
C GLU A 34 -35.09 -24.18 3.50
N GLY A 35 -34.33 -23.89 4.56
CA GLY A 35 -32.90 -23.59 4.45
C GLY A 35 -32.57 -22.09 4.37
N PRO A 36 -31.26 -21.76 4.28
CA PRO A 36 -30.78 -20.39 4.42
C PRO A 36 -30.96 -19.57 3.13
N ALA A 37 -30.96 -18.24 3.27
CA ALA A 37 -30.97 -17.30 2.14
C ALA A 37 -29.81 -17.59 1.18
N PRO A 38 -30.08 -17.85 -0.12
CA PRO A 38 -29.02 -18.23 -1.05
C PRO A 38 -28.15 -17.03 -1.39
N VAL A 39 -26.84 -17.27 -1.46
CA VAL A 39 -25.88 -16.26 -1.92
C VAL A 39 -25.96 -16.15 -3.44
N ARG A 40 -26.17 -14.92 -3.94
CA ARG A 40 -26.21 -14.66 -5.39
C ARG A 40 -24.87 -15.04 -6.03
N PRO A 41 -24.83 -15.95 -7.02
CA PRO A 41 -23.59 -16.38 -7.61
C PRO A 41 -22.93 -15.22 -8.36
N LYS A 42 -21.60 -15.15 -8.30
CA LYS A 42 -20.80 -14.15 -9.02
C LYS A 42 -20.27 -14.75 -10.33
N ALA A 43 -20.35 -13.99 -11.41
CA ALA A 43 -19.85 -14.44 -12.70
C ALA A 43 -18.31 -14.49 -12.71
N HIS A 44 -17.75 -15.48 -13.40
CA HIS A 44 -16.29 -15.54 -13.57
C HIS A 44 -15.81 -14.36 -14.43
N LEU A 45 -14.84 -13.63 -13.89
CA LEU A 45 -14.20 -12.50 -14.54
C LEU A 45 -12.90 -12.96 -15.21
N TYR A 46 -12.73 -12.59 -16.48
CA TYR A 46 -11.53 -12.89 -17.25
C TYR A 46 -10.81 -11.60 -17.62
N PRO A 47 -9.46 -11.59 -17.70
CA PRO A 47 -8.73 -10.45 -18.22
C PRO A 47 -9.26 -10.06 -19.60
N CYS A 48 -9.51 -8.76 -19.80
CA CYS A 48 -9.90 -8.25 -21.10
C CYS A 48 -8.72 -8.38 -22.06
N THR A 49 -8.91 -9.09 -23.17
CA THR A 49 -7.87 -9.35 -24.17
C THR A 49 -7.43 -8.07 -24.87
N HIS A 50 -8.36 -7.15 -25.16
CA HIS A 50 -8.07 -5.88 -25.83
C HIS A 50 -7.09 -4.99 -25.07
N CYS A 51 -7.15 -4.96 -23.73
CA CYS A 51 -6.22 -4.18 -22.90
C CYS A 51 -5.28 -5.05 -22.08
N SER A 52 -5.23 -6.36 -22.36
CA SER A 52 -4.42 -7.31 -21.61
C SER A 52 -4.57 -7.21 -20.09
N GLY A 53 -5.78 -6.90 -19.62
CA GLY A 53 -6.10 -6.79 -18.20
C GLY A 53 -5.88 -5.44 -17.53
N SER A 54 -5.29 -4.43 -18.20
CA SER A 54 -5.01 -3.12 -17.59
C SER A 54 -6.28 -2.30 -17.36
N GLY A 55 -7.23 -2.39 -18.28
CA GLY A 55 -8.38 -1.49 -18.35
C GLY A 55 -8.09 -0.21 -19.14
N LEU A 56 -6.87 -0.03 -19.63
CA LEU A 56 -6.43 1.14 -20.36
C LEU A 56 -6.02 0.77 -21.79
N VAL A 57 -6.07 1.77 -22.67
CA VAL A 57 -5.52 1.73 -24.03
C VAL A 57 -4.69 3.00 -24.15
N GLU A 58 -3.58 2.91 -24.87
CA GLU A 58 -2.71 4.07 -25.11
C GLU A 58 -3.47 5.16 -25.85
N SER A 59 -3.15 6.41 -25.50
CA SER A 59 -3.76 7.60 -26.07
C SER A 59 -2.72 8.70 -26.12
N VAL A 60 -2.73 9.49 -27.19
CA VAL A 60 -1.84 10.66 -27.37
C VAL A 60 -2.32 11.89 -26.60
N THR A 61 -3.59 11.92 -26.20
CA THR A 61 -4.17 13.00 -25.40
C THR A 61 -4.77 12.46 -24.11
N PRO A 62 -4.64 13.18 -22.98
CA PRO A 62 -5.35 12.83 -21.76
C PRO A 62 -6.87 12.91 -21.99
N PRO A 63 -7.67 12.04 -21.36
CA PRO A 63 -9.12 12.15 -21.45
C PRO A 63 -9.60 13.43 -20.77
N LYS A 64 -10.67 14.02 -21.29
CA LYS A 64 -11.33 15.16 -20.64
C LYS A 64 -12.08 14.68 -19.39
N ALA A 65 -12.07 15.50 -18.35
CA ALA A 65 -12.87 15.23 -17.16
C ALA A 65 -14.37 15.36 -17.48
N ASP A 66 -15.16 14.43 -16.97
CA ASP A 66 -16.61 14.37 -17.11
C ASP A 66 -17.25 14.85 -15.80
N GLY A 67 -17.46 16.17 -15.72
CA GLY A 67 -18.12 16.82 -14.58
C GLY A 67 -19.63 16.62 -14.52
N GLU A 68 -20.24 16.11 -15.60
CA GLU A 68 -21.69 15.89 -15.66
C GLU A 68 -22.05 14.57 -14.99
N ASN A 69 -21.33 13.50 -15.34
CA ASN A 69 -21.66 12.14 -14.91
C ASN A 69 -20.95 11.69 -13.64
N TYR A 70 -19.76 12.22 -13.33
CA TYR A 70 -18.98 11.78 -12.16
C TYR A 70 -18.95 12.82 -11.04
N PRO A 71 -18.82 12.39 -9.77
CA PRO A 71 -18.59 13.33 -8.66
C PRO A 71 -17.19 13.94 -8.77
N HIS A 72 -17.06 15.19 -8.34
CA HIS A 72 -15.74 15.80 -8.13
C HIS A 72 -15.09 15.20 -6.87
N VAL A 73 -13.91 14.60 -7.03
CA VAL A 73 -13.22 13.88 -5.97
C VAL A 73 -12.14 14.76 -5.32
N ALA A 74 -12.30 15.11 -4.04
CA ALA A 74 -11.24 15.69 -3.24
C ALA A 74 -10.39 14.57 -2.62
N ILE A 75 -9.14 14.46 -3.06
CA ILE A 75 -8.18 13.47 -2.56
C ILE A 75 -7.28 14.16 -1.54
N ILE A 76 -7.37 13.73 -0.27
CA ILE A 76 -6.63 14.34 0.84
C ILE A 76 -5.40 13.50 1.13
N GLY A 77 -4.21 14.00 0.77
CA GLY A 77 -2.92 13.33 0.96
C GLY A 77 -2.26 12.95 -0.37
N GLY A 78 -1.10 13.54 -0.65
CA GLY A 78 -0.27 13.32 -1.85
C GLY A 78 0.74 12.19 -1.71
N GLY A 79 0.48 11.19 -0.87
CA GLY A 79 1.28 9.96 -0.78
C GLY A 79 1.02 8.99 -1.95
N ILE A 80 1.61 7.79 -1.91
CA ILE A 80 1.47 6.76 -2.97
C ILE A 80 -0.01 6.47 -3.29
N GLY A 81 -0.85 6.27 -2.27
CA GLY A 81 -2.28 5.97 -2.47
C GLY A 81 -3.05 7.12 -3.13
N GLY A 82 -2.86 8.36 -2.64
CA GLY A 82 -3.57 9.52 -3.18
C GLY A 82 -3.14 9.89 -4.60
N VAL A 83 -1.83 9.88 -4.89
CA VAL A 83 -1.33 10.10 -6.26
C VAL A 83 -1.81 8.99 -7.19
N ALA A 84 -1.79 7.71 -6.76
CA ALA A 84 -2.31 6.62 -7.57
C ALA A 84 -3.81 6.75 -7.85
N LEU A 85 -4.60 7.27 -6.89
CA LEU A 85 -6.02 7.55 -7.12
C LEU A 85 -6.20 8.68 -8.12
N ALA A 86 -5.43 9.77 -8.00
CA ALA A 86 -5.43 10.87 -8.96
C ALA A 86 -5.11 10.38 -10.39
N VAL A 87 -4.08 9.52 -10.55
CA VAL A 87 -3.75 8.89 -11.84
C VAL A 87 -4.91 8.04 -12.36
N ALA A 88 -5.50 7.22 -11.49
CA ALA A 88 -6.61 6.38 -11.86
C ALA A 88 -7.87 7.18 -12.26
N CYS A 89 -8.13 8.32 -11.60
CA CYS A 89 -9.19 9.27 -11.92
C CYS A 89 -8.94 9.96 -13.26
N LEU A 90 -7.74 10.52 -13.46
CA LEU A 90 -7.33 11.14 -14.72
C LEU A 90 -7.59 10.19 -15.88
N GLN A 91 -7.07 8.96 -15.84
CA GLN A 91 -7.20 7.98 -16.92
C GLN A 91 -8.64 7.55 -17.25
N ARG A 92 -9.59 7.86 -16.36
CA ARG A 92 -11.01 7.52 -16.44
C ARG A 92 -11.91 8.74 -16.64
N GLY A 93 -11.34 9.95 -16.73
CA GLY A 93 -12.11 11.19 -16.86
C GLY A 93 -12.89 11.55 -15.61
N ILE A 94 -12.54 11.02 -14.43
CA ILE A 94 -13.18 11.42 -13.17
C ILE A 94 -12.57 12.76 -12.73
N PRO A 95 -13.36 13.81 -12.50
CA PRO A 95 -12.86 15.09 -12.02
C PRO A 95 -12.32 14.96 -10.59
N PHE A 96 -11.16 15.55 -10.32
CA PHE A 96 -10.53 15.46 -9.01
C PHE A 96 -9.69 16.69 -8.66
N THR A 97 -9.39 16.85 -7.37
CA THR A 97 -8.34 17.72 -6.87
C THR A 97 -7.52 16.96 -5.83
N LEU A 98 -6.20 16.96 -5.97
CA LEU A 98 -5.28 16.30 -5.06
C LEU A 98 -4.63 17.34 -4.14
N TYR A 99 -4.86 17.21 -2.83
CA TYR A 99 -4.33 18.10 -1.80
C TYR A 99 -3.22 17.42 -1.00
N GLU A 100 -2.17 18.17 -0.68
CA GLU A 100 -1.06 17.70 0.17
C GLU A 100 -0.64 18.82 1.13
N ARG A 101 -0.43 18.46 2.40
CA ARG A 101 -0.05 19.40 3.46
C ARG A 101 1.43 19.79 3.38
N ASP A 102 2.28 18.91 2.88
CA ASP A 102 3.69 19.21 2.68
C ASP A 102 3.83 20.35 1.64
N SER A 103 4.86 21.18 1.76
CA SER A 103 5.01 22.39 0.94
C SER A 103 5.45 22.11 -0.50
N ASN A 104 6.08 20.98 -0.75
CA ASN A 104 6.52 20.51 -2.07
C ASN A 104 6.87 19.01 -2.00
N PHE A 105 7.31 18.45 -3.15
CA PHE A 105 7.68 17.05 -3.30
C PHE A 105 8.83 16.60 -2.38
N ASP A 106 9.84 17.46 -2.20
CA ASP A 106 11.09 17.17 -1.48
C ASP A 106 11.05 17.54 0.01
N ALA A 107 9.94 18.11 0.49
CA ALA A 107 9.78 18.61 1.86
C ALA A 107 10.07 17.56 2.95
N ARG A 108 9.98 16.27 2.61
CA ARG A 108 10.39 15.16 3.47
C ARG A 108 11.33 14.22 2.70
N SER A 109 12.49 13.94 3.29
CA SER A 109 13.35 12.83 2.89
C SER A 109 12.71 11.48 3.27
N GLN A 110 11.65 11.07 2.58
CA GLN A 110 10.92 9.82 2.85
C GLN A 110 11.68 8.58 2.29
N GLY A 111 13.01 8.59 2.44
CA GLY A 111 13.98 7.68 1.86
C GLY A 111 13.94 6.27 2.45
N TYR A 112 12.86 5.53 2.20
CA TYR A 112 12.84 4.09 2.38
C TYR A 112 12.36 3.40 1.11
N GLY A 113 12.79 2.15 0.93
CA GLY A 113 12.44 1.31 -0.20
C GLY A 113 11.09 0.61 0.02
N LEU A 114 10.39 0.39 -1.07
CA LEU A 114 9.14 -0.36 -1.12
C LEU A 114 9.38 -1.66 -1.87
N THR A 115 8.74 -2.74 -1.42
CA THR A 115 8.67 -4.00 -2.16
C THR A 115 7.32 -4.07 -2.86
N LEU A 116 7.31 -3.87 -4.18
CA LEU A 116 6.13 -4.06 -5.02
C LEU A 116 5.94 -5.54 -5.34
N GLN A 117 4.87 -6.13 -4.80
CA GLN A 117 4.54 -7.53 -5.01
C GLN A 117 3.55 -7.63 -6.17
N GLN A 118 3.94 -8.31 -7.26
CA GLN A 118 3.16 -8.31 -8.51
C GLN A 118 3.00 -6.91 -9.14
N ALA A 119 4.03 -6.06 -9.00
CA ALA A 119 4.10 -4.68 -9.49
C ALA A 119 3.46 -4.53 -10.88
N GLY A 120 3.76 -5.45 -11.81
CA GLY A 120 3.35 -5.35 -13.19
C GLY A 120 1.84 -5.24 -13.44
N LYS A 121 0.94 -5.75 -12.59
CA LYS A 121 -0.51 -5.67 -12.88
C LYS A 121 -1.13 -4.34 -12.47
N ALA A 122 -0.87 -3.89 -11.24
CA ALA A 122 -1.40 -2.62 -10.75
C ALA A 122 -0.74 -1.45 -11.48
N MET A 123 0.59 -1.49 -11.68
CA MET A 123 1.31 -0.44 -12.38
C MET A 123 0.84 -0.29 -13.84
N LYS A 124 0.64 -1.40 -14.57
CA LYS A 124 0.06 -1.35 -15.93
C LYS A 124 -1.36 -0.78 -15.94
N ALA A 125 -2.17 -1.08 -14.92
CA ALA A 125 -3.51 -0.51 -14.78
C ALA A 125 -3.52 0.98 -14.38
N LEU A 126 -2.37 1.51 -13.96
CA LEU A 126 -2.06 2.92 -13.72
C LEU A 126 -1.25 3.54 -14.88
N GLY A 127 -1.10 2.85 -16.02
CA GLY A 127 -0.39 3.39 -17.19
C GLY A 127 1.13 3.27 -17.15
N ILE A 128 1.71 2.70 -16.09
CA ILE A 128 3.16 2.58 -15.93
C ILE A 128 3.61 1.20 -16.43
N SER A 129 4.34 1.21 -17.54
CA SER A 129 4.84 0.00 -18.22
C SER A 129 6.17 -0.50 -17.64
N SER A 130 7.00 0.41 -17.13
CA SER A 130 8.30 0.11 -16.53
C SER A 130 8.64 1.08 -15.41
N LEU A 131 9.49 0.62 -14.49
CA LEU A 131 10.03 1.42 -13.39
C LEU A 131 11.55 1.26 -13.46
N HIS A 132 12.24 2.23 -14.07
CA HIS A 132 13.65 2.12 -14.42
C HIS A 132 14.57 1.97 -13.20
N GLU A 133 14.23 2.61 -12.10
CA GLU A 133 14.97 2.51 -10.83
C GLU A 133 14.60 1.27 -10.01
N GLY A 134 13.69 0.44 -10.50
CA GLY A 134 13.25 -0.77 -9.81
C GLY A 134 14.27 -1.91 -9.92
N VAL A 135 14.63 -2.49 -8.78
CA VAL A 135 15.57 -3.62 -8.68
C VAL A 135 14.81 -4.91 -8.37
N ILE A 136 15.04 -5.98 -9.14
CA ILE A 136 14.35 -7.25 -8.95
C ILE A 136 15.17 -8.17 -8.06
N SER A 137 14.59 -8.62 -6.94
CA SER A 137 15.23 -9.66 -6.13
C SER A 137 14.97 -11.05 -6.68
N THR A 138 16.01 -11.88 -6.65
CA THR A 138 16.00 -13.24 -7.21
C THR A 138 16.47 -14.29 -6.21
N ARG A 139 17.04 -13.87 -5.08
CA ARG A 139 17.48 -14.73 -3.97
C ARG A 139 17.07 -14.11 -2.63
N HIS A 140 16.60 -14.94 -1.71
CA HIS A 140 16.16 -14.53 -0.38
C HIS A 140 16.77 -15.49 0.65
N LEU A 141 17.45 -14.94 1.66
CA LEU A 141 18.13 -15.69 2.71
C LEU A 141 17.65 -15.29 4.10
N VAL A 142 17.72 -16.23 5.03
CA VAL A 142 17.56 -15.95 6.46
C VAL A 142 18.72 -16.57 7.23
N HIS A 143 19.38 -15.75 8.05
CA HIS A 143 20.51 -16.15 8.87
C HIS A 143 20.21 -16.03 10.36
N THR A 144 20.94 -16.81 11.17
CA THR A 144 21.17 -16.50 12.59
C THR A 144 22.21 -15.36 12.70
N ALA A 145 22.37 -14.78 13.90
CA ALA A 145 23.36 -13.72 14.15
C ALA A 145 24.80 -14.12 13.77
N GLU A 146 25.14 -15.41 13.87
CA GLU A 146 26.45 -15.98 13.53
C GLU A 146 26.62 -16.23 12.02
N GLY A 147 25.56 -16.07 11.22
CA GLY A 147 25.59 -16.24 9.76
C GLY A 147 25.14 -17.62 9.26
N THR A 148 24.68 -18.50 10.15
CA THR A 148 24.13 -19.80 9.74
C THR A 148 22.85 -19.61 8.95
N VAL A 149 22.79 -20.13 7.72
CA VAL A 149 21.59 -20.06 6.87
C VAL A 149 20.53 -21.02 7.42
N VAL A 150 19.42 -20.46 7.89
CA VAL A 150 18.26 -21.22 8.38
C VAL A 150 17.09 -21.23 7.39
N GLY A 151 17.24 -20.59 6.23
CA GLY A 151 16.25 -20.64 5.16
C GLY A 151 16.67 -19.91 3.89
N GLU A 152 16.34 -20.50 2.75
CA GLU A 152 16.65 -19.93 1.43
C GLU A 152 15.53 -20.18 0.42
N TRP A 153 15.15 -19.14 -0.34
CA TRP A 153 14.24 -19.29 -1.48
C TRP A 153 14.51 -18.24 -2.58
N GLY A 154 13.89 -18.43 -3.75
CA GLY A 154 14.02 -17.53 -4.91
C GLY A 154 14.33 -18.27 -6.19
N GLY A 155 14.34 -17.55 -7.32
CA GLY A 155 14.63 -18.13 -8.64
C GLY A 155 16.03 -18.74 -8.71
N ARG A 156 17.02 -18.10 -8.06
CA ARG A 156 18.42 -18.55 -8.09
C ARG A 156 18.69 -19.84 -7.32
N LYS A 157 17.87 -20.20 -6.33
CA LYS A 157 17.99 -21.50 -5.64
C LYS A 157 17.82 -22.68 -6.61
N TRP A 158 16.97 -22.52 -7.62
CA TRP A 158 16.68 -23.55 -8.62
C TRP A 158 17.57 -23.48 -9.85
N LEU A 159 18.41 -22.45 -10.00
CA LEU A 159 19.36 -22.37 -11.13
C LEU A 159 20.44 -23.46 -11.05
N GLN A 160 20.76 -23.98 -9.86
CA GLN A 160 21.62 -25.16 -9.73
C GLN A 160 20.98 -26.45 -10.31
N SER A 161 19.66 -26.44 -10.59
CA SER A 161 18.91 -27.59 -11.14
C SER A 161 18.56 -27.49 -12.64
N GLY A 162 19.08 -26.49 -13.37
CA GLY A 162 18.92 -26.38 -14.83
C GLY A 162 17.50 -26.07 -15.34
N LEU A 163 16.57 -25.72 -14.45
CA LEU A 163 15.19 -25.37 -14.82
C LEU A 163 15.03 -23.85 -14.90
N GLU A 164 15.28 -23.27 -16.07
CA GLU A 164 14.89 -21.88 -16.36
C GLU A 164 13.37 -21.77 -16.45
N LYS A 165 12.71 -21.58 -15.30
CA LYS A 165 11.37 -21.00 -15.26
C LYS A 165 11.50 -19.58 -14.77
N SER A 166 11.20 -18.62 -15.65
CA SER A 166 10.99 -17.24 -15.22
C SER A 166 9.97 -17.24 -14.07
N PRO A 167 10.30 -16.66 -12.91
CA PRO A 167 9.43 -16.76 -11.76
C PRO A 167 8.09 -16.09 -12.10
N LYS A 168 6.97 -16.82 -11.90
CA LYS A 168 5.61 -16.29 -12.16
C LYS A 168 5.27 -15.03 -11.34
N ARG A 169 6.08 -14.72 -10.32
CA ARG A 169 5.99 -13.56 -9.44
C ARG A 169 7.40 -13.08 -9.11
N SER A 170 7.69 -11.83 -9.43
CA SER A 170 8.90 -11.13 -8.99
C SER A 170 8.54 -10.07 -7.94
N ASN A 171 9.46 -9.86 -7.01
CA ASN A 171 9.44 -8.73 -6.10
C ASN A 171 10.35 -7.65 -6.69
N MET A 172 9.82 -6.45 -6.83
CA MET A 172 10.57 -5.28 -7.26
C MET A 172 10.76 -4.36 -6.06
N HIS A 173 12.01 -4.00 -5.79
CA HIS A 173 12.39 -3.02 -4.80
C HIS A 173 12.57 -1.68 -5.48
N ILE A 174 11.95 -0.64 -4.96
CA ILE A 174 12.06 0.71 -5.51
C ILE A 174 12.01 1.71 -4.38
N ALA A 175 12.79 2.78 -4.49
CA ALA A 175 12.66 3.93 -3.61
C ALA A 175 11.22 4.47 -3.63
N ARG A 176 10.67 4.77 -2.44
CA ARG A 176 9.33 5.31 -2.33
C ARG A 176 9.14 6.60 -3.13
N GLN A 177 10.13 7.50 -3.10
CA GLN A 177 10.07 8.75 -3.85
C GLN A 177 10.08 8.52 -5.36
N SER A 178 10.88 7.58 -5.87
CA SER A 178 10.90 7.26 -7.30
C SER A 178 9.58 6.68 -7.79
N LEU A 179 8.92 5.83 -7.00
CA LEU A 179 7.56 5.38 -7.33
C LEU A 179 6.55 6.53 -7.33
N ARG A 180 6.65 7.44 -6.36
CA ARG A 180 5.77 8.62 -6.28
C ARG A 180 6.00 9.56 -7.47
N ALA A 181 7.25 9.79 -7.86
CA ALA A 181 7.63 10.58 -9.02
C ALA A 181 7.06 9.97 -10.31
N ALA A 182 7.27 8.66 -10.53
CA ALA A 182 6.71 7.96 -11.70
C ALA A 182 5.17 8.05 -11.78
N LEU A 183 4.47 8.09 -10.64
CA LEU A 183 3.02 8.33 -10.60
C LEU A 183 2.66 9.79 -10.92
N LEU A 184 3.40 10.76 -10.40
CA LEU A 184 3.18 12.19 -10.68
C LEU A 184 3.46 12.54 -12.15
N GLU A 185 4.44 11.89 -12.78
CA GLU A 185 4.71 12.02 -14.22
C GLU A 185 3.48 11.64 -15.06
N GLN A 186 2.69 10.63 -14.64
CA GLN A 186 1.43 10.29 -15.31
C GLN A 186 0.38 11.39 -15.23
N LEU A 187 0.52 12.34 -14.29
CA LEU A 187 -0.34 13.51 -14.16
C LEU A 187 0.22 14.76 -14.88
N GLY A 188 1.36 14.63 -15.58
CA GLY A 188 2.05 15.75 -16.21
C GLY A 188 3.02 16.49 -15.28
N GLY A 189 3.37 15.91 -14.13
CA GLY A 189 4.28 16.51 -13.15
C GLY A 189 3.62 16.76 -11.79
N HIS A 190 4.35 17.43 -10.89
CA HIS A 190 3.89 17.66 -9.52
C HIS A 190 3.03 18.92 -9.33
N ASP A 191 2.89 19.77 -10.36
CA ASP A 191 2.14 21.04 -10.27
C ASP A 191 0.62 20.84 -10.22
N VAL A 192 0.16 19.64 -10.58
CA VAL A 192 -1.25 19.23 -10.41
C VAL A 192 -1.66 19.13 -8.93
N VAL A 193 -0.70 18.98 -8.03
CA VAL A 193 -0.94 18.83 -6.60
C VAL A 193 -1.11 20.19 -5.96
N GLN A 194 -2.18 20.36 -5.18
CA GLN A 194 -2.39 21.51 -4.33
C GLN A 194 -1.52 21.36 -3.05
N TRP A 195 -0.24 21.71 -3.17
CA TRP A 195 0.73 21.66 -2.06
C TRP A 195 0.42 22.69 -0.98
N GLY A 196 0.90 22.46 0.25
CA GLY A 196 0.66 23.31 1.41
C GLY A 196 -0.81 23.36 1.88
N HIS A 197 -1.67 22.48 1.38
CA HIS A 197 -3.08 22.40 1.76
C HIS A 197 -3.30 21.37 2.86
N GLN A 198 -3.29 21.84 4.11
CA GLN A 198 -3.61 21.01 5.26
C GLN A 198 -5.11 21.05 5.54
N LEU A 199 -5.79 19.91 5.44
CA LEU A 199 -7.20 19.81 5.84
C LEU A 199 -7.32 20.00 7.37
N VAL A 200 -8.18 20.93 7.78
CA VAL A 200 -8.42 21.26 9.19
C VAL A 200 -9.88 21.09 9.62
N ASP A 201 -10.84 21.11 8.69
CA ASP A 201 -12.24 20.83 8.98
C ASP A 201 -12.94 20.19 7.77
N LEU A 202 -13.97 19.39 8.04
CA LEU A 202 -14.80 18.71 7.05
C LEU A 202 -16.25 18.70 7.56
N LYS A 203 -17.17 19.23 6.75
CA LYS A 203 -18.59 19.28 7.07
C LYS A 203 -19.43 18.72 5.95
N GLN A 204 -20.35 17.83 6.32
CA GLN A 204 -21.40 17.37 5.42
C GLN A 204 -22.54 18.40 5.50
N ASN A 205 -22.99 18.87 4.35
CA ASN A 205 -24.16 19.76 4.26
C ASN A 205 -25.40 18.94 3.90
N ASP A 206 -26.57 19.58 3.95
CA ASP A 206 -27.84 18.99 3.46
C ASP A 206 -27.83 18.78 1.92
N SER A 207 -26.94 19.48 1.22
CA SER A 207 -26.57 19.19 -0.17
C SER A 207 -25.61 18.01 -0.20
N ASP A 208 -25.72 17.10 -1.17
CA ASP A 208 -24.83 15.92 -1.37
C ASP A 208 -23.31 16.23 -1.52
N ASP A 209 -22.89 17.49 -1.39
CA ASP A 209 -21.52 17.96 -1.39
C ASP A 209 -20.95 18.11 0.03
N VAL A 210 -19.63 17.90 0.15
CA VAL A 210 -18.86 18.10 1.37
C VAL A 210 -18.11 19.41 1.32
N GLU A 211 -18.22 20.21 2.37
CA GLU A 211 -17.38 21.39 2.60
C GLU A 211 -16.07 21.01 3.28
N LEU A 212 -14.97 21.47 2.71
CA LEU A 212 -13.62 21.23 3.19
C LEU A 212 -12.97 22.56 3.54
N VAL A 213 -12.36 22.64 4.72
CA VAL A 213 -11.57 23.80 5.12
C VAL A 213 -10.10 23.41 5.18
N PHE A 214 -9.28 24.12 4.41
CA PHE A 214 -7.84 23.95 4.38
C PHE A 214 -7.14 25.13 5.02
N GLN A 215 -6.10 24.86 5.81
CA GLN A 215 -5.12 25.86 6.19
C GLN A 215 -4.02 25.90 5.13
N VAL A 216 -3.79 27.07 4.54
CA VAL A 216 -2.80 27.31 3.48
C VAL A 216 -2.07 28.61 3.79
N ASN A 217 -0.77 28.55 4.06
CA ASN A 217 0.06 29.72 4.39
C ASN A 217 -0.51 30.59 5.54
N GLY A 218 -1.19 29.96 6.52
CA GLY A 218 -1.83 30.65 7.65
C GLY A 218 -3.26 31.12 7.39
N GLU A 219 -3.77 31.04 6.17
CA GLU A 219 -5.14 31.42 5.81
C GLU A 219 -6.06 30.20 5.65
N LEU A 220 -7.36 30.38 5.90
CA LEU A 220 -8.37 29.34 5.67
C LEU A 220 -8.94 29.45 4.26
N LYS A 221 -8.97 28.33 3.54
CA LYS A 221 -9.57 28.19 2.21
C LYS A 221 -10.68 27.15 2.24
N ASN A 222 -11.84 27.52 1.71
CA ASN A 222 -13.00 26.64 1.63
C ASN A 222 -13.12 26.04 0.23
N CYS A 223 -13.37 24.74 0.16
CA CYS A 223 -13.61 24.01 -1.09
C CYS A 223 -14.85 23.13 -0.93
N ARG A 224 -15.42 22.71 -2.07
CA ARG A 224 -16.53 21.74 -2.13
C ARG A 224 -16.18 20.56 -3.01
N ALA A 225 -16.68 19.38 -2.66
CA ALA A 225 -16.52 18.17 -3.45
C ALA A 225 -17.68 17.19 -3.22
N GLY A 226 -18.08 16.46 -4.27
CA GLY A 226 -19.12 15.44 -4.17
C GLY A 226 -18.63 14.08 -3.63
N LEU A 227 -17.31 13.92 -3.48
CA LEU A 227 -16.68 12.78 -2.80
C LEU A 227 -15.37 13.22 -2.15
N VAL A 228 -15.15 12.87 -0.89
CA VAL A 228 -13.87 13.07 -0.20
C VAL A 228 -13.20 11.73 0.07
N VAL A 229 -11.92 11.63 -0.27
CA VAL A 229 -11.12 10.43 -0.04
C VAL A 229 -9.93 10.75 0.85
N GLY A 230 -9.94 10.23 2.07
CA GLY A 230 -8.79 10.28 2.97
C GLY A 230 -7.70 9.31 2.52
N ALA A 231 -6.58 9.85 2.08
CA ALA A 231 -5.35 9.14 1.70
C ALA A 231 -4.11 9.71 2.43
N ASP A 232 -4.34 10.34 3.59
CA ASP A 232 -3.41 11.17 4.36
C ASP A 232 -2.68 10.38 5.48
N GLY A 233 -2.61 9.05 5.31
CA GLY A 233 -1.73 8.17 6.07
C GLY A 233 -2.28 7.73 7.43
N ILE A 234 -1.43 7.06 8.22
CA ILE A 234 -1.78 6.43 9.51
C ILE A 234 -2.35 7.43 10.55
N ARG A 235 -1.95 8.70 10.46
CA ARG A 235 -2.45 9.81 11.29
C ARG A 235 -3.49 10.65 10.54
N SER A 236 -4.35 10.00 9.74
CA SER A 236 -5.37 10.63 8.91
C SER A 236 -6.24 11.62 9.69
N SER A 237 -6.29 12.86 9.18
CA SER A 237 -7.20 13.93 9.60
C SER A 237 -8.64 13.64 9.19
N VAL A 238 -8.86 13.17 7.95
CA VAL A 238 -10.18 12.78 7.45
C VAL A 238 -10.80 11.73 8.36
N ARG A 239 -10.04 10.67 8.67
CA ARG A 239 -10.48 9.60 9.56
C ARG A 239 -10.88 10.13 10.94
N ARG A 240 -10.08 11.01 11.54
CA ARG A 240 -10.40 11.60 12.85
C ARG A 240 -11.70 12.40 12.82
N MET A 241 -11.93 13.17 11.76
CA MET A 241 -13.13 14.00 11.61
C MET A 241 -14.40 13.16 11.43
N VAL A 242 -14.34 12.05 10.69
CA VAL A 242 -15.54 11.27 10.36
C VAL A 242 -15.81 10.06 11.26
N ILE A 243 -14.80 9.51 11.94
CA ILE A 243 -14.92 8.32 12.80
C ILE A 243 -14.61 8.65 14.27
N GLY A 244 -13.74 9.64 14.52
CA GLY A 244 -13.19 9.90 15.85
C GLY A 244 -11.97 9.02 16.17
N GLU A 245 -11.12 9.50 17.08
CA GLU A 245 -9.92 8.74 17.50
C GLU A 245 -10.28 7.66 18.52
N ASP A 246 -11.21 7.95 19.45
CA ASP A 246 -11.62 7.03 20.53
C ASP A 246 -12.27 5.75 20.00
N ALA A 247 -13.01 5.84 18.90
CA ALA A 247 -13.73 4.71 18.32
C ALA A 247 -12.80 3.64 17.73
N ALA A 248 -11.58 4.02 17.34
CA ALA A 248 -10.59 3.11 16.78
C ALA A 248 -9.19 3.77 16.81
N PRO A 249 -8.50 3.79 17.97
CA PRO A 249 -7.24 4.52 18.18
C PRO A 249 -6.04 3.86 17.48
N LEU A 250 -4.89 4.56 17.48
CA LEU A 250 -3.61 3.95 17.12
C LEU A 250 -3.24 2.90 18.17
N ARG A 251 -2.71 1.78 17.69
CA ARG A 251 -2.21 0.71 18.55
C ARG A 251 -0.71 0.56 18.33
N TYR A 252 0.05 0.78 19.40
CA TYR A 252 1.48 0.50 19.41
C TYR A 252 1.72 -1.02 19.36
N LEU A 253 2.72 -1.46 18.60
CA LEU A 253 3.04 -2.88 18.39
C LEU A 253 4.28 -3.34 19.17
N ASP A 254 4.56 -2.70 20.32
CA ASP A 254 5.61 -3.07 21.26
C ASP A 254 7.02 -3.15 20.66
N CYS A 255 7.28 -2.43 19.57
CA CYS A 255 8.57 -2.41 18.90
C CYS A 255 8.87 -1.08 18.21
N ILE A 256 10.17 -0.83 18.06
CA ILE A 256 10.72 0.24 17.24
C ILE A 256 11.26 -0.33 15.92
N VAL A 257 11.22 0.48 14.86
CA VAL A 257 11.94 0.24 13.61
C VAL A 257 12.98 1.34 13.41
N ILE A 258 14.19 0.95 13.05
CA ILE A 258 15.27 1.82 12.58
C ILE A 258 15.58 1.45 11.13
N LEU A 259 15.62 2.43 10.24
CA LEU A 259 15.89 2.29 8.82
C LEU A 259 17.17 3.03 8.47
N GLY A 260 17.94 2.49 7.54
CA GLY A 260 19.05 3.20 6.92
C GLY A 260 19.25 2.81 5.47
N ILE A 261 19.76 3.76 4.68
CA ILE A 261 20.21 3.51 3.30
C ILE A 261 21.73 3.71 3.24
N CYS A 262 22.44 2.63 2.95
CA CYS A 262 23.88 2.63 2.77
C CYS A 262 24.24 2.65 1.27
N PRO A 263 24.89 3.70 0.75
CA PRO A 263 25.52 3.64 -0.56
C PRO A 263 26.59 2.55 -0.59
N LEU A 264 26.59 1.71 -1.61
CA LEU A 264 27.61 0.66 -1.76
C LEU A 264 29.01 1.26 -1.93
N SER A 265 29.12 2.46 -2.49
CA SER A 265 30.39 3.22 -2.58
C SER A 265 30.97 3.65 -1.23
N SER A 266 30.17 3.63 -0.15
CA SER A 266 30.64 3.90 1.21
C SER A 266 31.25 2.66 1.88
N LEU A 267 31.10 1.47 1.28
CA LEU A 267 31.70 0.24 1.75
C LEU A 267 33.09 0.05 1.11
N THR A 268 34.15 0.27 1.87
CA THR A 268 35.52 -0.01 1.43
C THR A 268 35.87 -1.47 1.68
N GLU A 269 36.36 -2.16 0.65
CA GLU A 269 36.92 -3.53 0.75
C GLU A 269 35.93 -4.64 1.18
N VAL A 270 34.61 -4.39 1.14
CA VAL A 270 33.59 -5.38 1.45
C VAL A 270 33.11 -6.07 0.17
N ALA A 271 33.69 -7.22 -0.15
CA ALA A 271 33.16 -8.12 -1.18
C ALA A 271 32.25 -9.16 -0.52
N SER A 272 30.93 -9.04 -0.71
CA SER A 272 29.95 -9.99 -0.14
C SER A 272 28.98 -10.48 -1.20
N PRO A 273 28.70 -11.80 -1.28
CA PRO A 273 27.66 -12.35 -2.17
C PRO A 273 26.24 -11.90 -1.76
N LEU A 274 26.08 -11.29 -0.59
CA LEU A 274 24.82 -10.71 -0.14
C LEU A 274 24.54 -9.32 -0.74
N LEU A 275 25.53 -8.68 -1.36
CA LEU A 275 25.47 -7.31 -1.91
C LEU A 275 25.58 -7.29 -3.44
N ASP A 276 24.86 -8.18 -4.10
CA ASP A 276 24.86 -8.36 -5.56
C ASP A 276 23.71 -7.65 -6.28
N SER A 277 23.07 -6.69 -5.62
CA SER A 277 21.89 -5.95 -6.09
C SER A 277 20.70 -6.83 -6.49
N ALA A 278 20.65 -8.09 -6.05
CA ALA A 278 19.54 -9.01 -6.34
C ALA A 278 19.20 -9.95 -5.15
N THR A 279 19.99 -9.91 -4.08
CA THR A 279 19.79 -10.68 -2.85
C THR A 279 19.11 -9.83 -1.79
N VAL A 280 18.04 -10.39 -1.24
CA VAL A 280 17.41 -9.93 0.00
C VAL A 280 17.83 -10.87 1.10
N PHE A 281 18.19 -10.35 2.27
CA PHE A 281 18.47 -11.21 3.41
C PHE A 281 17.91 -10.66 4.70
N GLN A 282 17.63 -11.56 5.62
CA GLN A 282 17.19 -11.25 6.97
C GLN A 282 18.12 -11.95 7.96
N THR A 283 18.46 -11.28 9.04
CA THR A 283 19.19 -11.87 10.17
C THR A 283 18.41 -11.60 11.44
N ALA A 284 18.27 -12.61 12.28
CA ALA A 284 17.55 -12.51 13.55
C ALA A 284 18.21 -13.38 14.62
N ASN A 285 17.95 -13.07 15.88
CA ASN A 285 18.47 -13.78 17.05
C ASN A 285 17.37 -14.14 18.08
N GLY A 286 16.10 -14.08 17.67
CA GLY A 286 14.96 -14.31 18.56
C GLY A 286 14.45 -13.05 19.27
N ASN A 287 15.16 -11.92 19.20
CA ASN A 287 14.74 -10.64 19.79
C ASN A 287 14.86 -9.47 18.81
N GLU A 288 16.04 -9.26 18.23
CA GLU A 288 16.26 -8.34 17.13
C GLU A 288 16.07 -9.02 15.77
N ARG A 289 15.63 -8.23 14.80
CA ARG A 289 15.63 -8.60 13.38
C ARG A 289 16.20 -7.46 12.55
N ILE A 290 17.16 -7.77 11.68
CA ILE A 290 17.53 -6.89 10.58
C ILE A 290 17.09 -7.50 9.23
N TYR A 291 16.51 -6.66 8.38
CA TYR A 291 16.12 -7.01 7.02
C TYR A 291 16.81 -6.08 6.05
N MET A 292 17.49 -6.65 5.06
CA MET A 292 18.25 -5.91 4.06
C MET A 292 17.77 -6.26 2.66
N MET A 293 17.64 -5.23 1.83
CA MET A 293 17.24 -5.37 0.43
C MET A 293 17.94 -4.34 -0.44
N PRO A 294 18.14 -4.62 -1.74
CA PRO A 294 18.58 -3.62 -2.69
C PRO A 294 17.62 -2.42 -2.67
N TYR A 295 18.17 -1.21 -2.58
CA TYR A 295 17.40 0.04 -2.64
C TYR A 295 17.39 0.58 -4.07
N THR A 296 18.59 0.66 -4.63
CA THR A 296 18.94 0.98 -6.02
C THR A 296 20.04 0.00 -6.45
N SER A 297 20.55 0.12 -7.69
CA SER A 297 21.67 -0.71 -8.14
C SER A 297 22.96 -0.47 -7.36
N ASP A 298 23.08 0.67 -6.69
CA ASP A 298 24.28 1.19 -6.01
C ASP A 298 24.06 1.47 -4.51
N ALA A 299 22.93 1.07 -3.93
CA ALA A 299 22.66 1.24 -2.50
C ALA A 299 21.82 0.09 -1.92
N VAL A 300 22.06 -0.22 -0.64
CA VAL A 300 21.29 -1.19 0.13
C VAL A 300 20.49 -0.47 1.21
N MET A 301 19.23 -0.87 1.39
CA MET A 301 18.42 -0.44 2.53
C MET A 301 18.43 -1.54 3.59
N TRP A 302 18.60 -1.15 4.84
CA TRP A 302 18.40 -2.02 6.00
C TRP A 302 17.27 -1.51 6.89
N GLN A 303 16.62 -2.44 7.57
CA GLN A 303 15.57 -2.21 8.55
C GLN A 303 15.85 -3.09 9.76
N LEU A 304 16.28 -2.47 10.86
CA LEU A 304 16.41 -3.10 12.16
C LEU A 304 15.09 -2.91 12.94
N SER A 305 14.60 -3.95 13.58
CA SER A 305 13.47 -3.88 14.51
C SER A 305 13.74 -4.72 15.75
N PHE A 306 13.22 -4.27 16.88
CA PHE A 306 13.32 -4.97 18.16
C PHE A 306 12.25 -4.48 19.16
N PRO A 307 11.89 -5.32 20.16
CA PRO A 307 10.96 -4.94 21.20
C PRO A 307 11.45 -3.73 22.02
N MET A 308 10.55 -2.79 22.29
CA MET A 308 10.83 -1.58 23.06
C MET A 308 9.52 -0.98 23.57
N THR A 309 9.49 -0.40 24.77
CA THR A 309 8.29 0.29 25.25
C THR A 309 8.02 1.55 24.42
N GLU A 310 6.76 2.00 24.36
CA GLU A 310 6.40 3.15 23.51
C GLU A 310 7.15 4.43 23.91
N ASN A 311 7.32 4.65 25.22
CA ASN A 311 8.02 5.82 25.75
C ASN A 311 9.50 5.81 25.38
N GLU A 312 10.18 4.65 25.52
CA GLU A 312 11.58 4.49 25.12
C GLU A 312 11.75 4.65 23.61
N ALA A 313 10.85 4.06 22.80
CA ALA A 313 10.91 4.15 21.36
C ALA A 313 10.70 5.58 20.85
N SER A 314 9.77 6.31 21.46
CA SER A 314 9.52 7.72 21.18
C SER A 314 10.72 8.59 21.59
N THR A 315 11.31 8.32 22.75
CA THR A 315 12.51 9.02 23.24
C THR A 315 13.70 8.80 22.30
N LEU A 316 14.00 7.54 21.94
CA LEU A 316 15.09 7.20 21.04
C LEU A 316 14.90 7.82 19.64
N SER A 317 13.69 7.77 19.11
CA SER A 317 13.35 8.43 17.83
C SER A 317 13.62 9.94 17.88
N ALA A 318 13.24 10.60 18.98
CA ALA A 318 13.42 12.04 19.17
C ALA A 318 14.90 12.47 19.32
N LEU A 319 15.79 11.58 19.77
CA LEU A 319 17.24 11.83 19.82
C LEU A 319 17.89 11.95 18.43
N GLY A 320 17.19 11.49 17.39
CA GLY A 320 17.58 11.69 16.00
C GLY A 320 18.58 10.66 15.44
N PRO A 321 19.05 10.87 14.20
CA PRO A 321 19.70 9.82 13.42
C PRO A 321 21.02 9.29 13.98
N ALA A 322 21.80 10.11 14.68
CA ALA A 322 23.06 9.69 15.30
C ALA A 322 22.83 8.66 16.42
N ALA A 323 21.87 8.91 17.31
CA ALA A 323 21.51 7.99 18.39
C ALA A 323 20.93 6.68 17.84
N LEU A 324 20.10 6.77 16.80
CA LEU A 324 19.54 5.62 16.10
C LEU A 324 20.63 4.77 15.43
N LYS A 325 21.63 5.41 14.80
CA LYS A 325 22.79 4.73 14.21
C LYS A 325 23.57 3.97 15.27
N GLU A 326 23.88 4.62 16.39
CA GLU A 326 24.67 4.00 17.45
C GLU A 326 23.93 2.83 18.10
N GLU A 327 22.63 2.97 18.35
CA GLU A 327 21.82 1.86 18.86
C GLU A 327 21.76 0.69 17.87
N ALA A 328 21.64 0.97 16.57
CA ALA A 328 21.69 -0.06 15.54
C ALA A 328 23.05 -0.78 15.53
N ARG A 329 24.16 -0.04 15.56
CA ARG A 329 25.53 -0.60 15.60
C ARG A 329 25.72 -1.50 16.83
N ARG A 330 25.33 -1.02 18.01
CA ARG A 330 25.46 -1.75 19.28
C ARG A 330 24.77 -3.10 19.25
N ARG A 331 23.58 -3.18 18.64
CA ARG A 331 22.75 -4.39 18.61
C ARG A 331 23.12 -5.39 17.51
N THR A 332 23.83 -4.95 16.48
CA THR A 332 24.03 -5.74 15.24
C THR A 332 25.49 -6.08 14.99
N GLN A 333 26.24 -6.38 16.05
CA GLN A 333 27.58 -7.00 15.97
C GLN A 333 27.46 -8.47 15.54
N TRP A 334 26.93 -8.69 14.33
CA TRP A 334 26.57 -9.98 13.74
C TRP A 334 27.49 -10.31 12.57
N HIS A 335 27.18 -11.36 11.83
CA HIS A 335 27.92 -11.77 10.65
C HIS A 335 28.05 -10.66 9.60
N GLU A 336 29.13 -10.75 8.83
CA GLU A 336 29.43 -9.91 7.68
C GLU A 336 28.31 -9.96 6.62
N PRO A 337 27.96 -8.84 5.97
CA PRO A 337 28.55 -7.50 6.06
C PRO A 337 27.77 -6.51 6.97
N ILE A 338 27.01 -7.01 7.96
CA ILE A 338 26.08 -6.18 8.72
C ILE A 338 26.80 -5.05 9.50
N PRO A 339 27.87 -5.32 10.28
CA PRO A 339 28.58 -4.28 11.01
C PRO A 339 29.14 -3.16 10.10
N GLN A 340 29.63 -3.52 8.91
CA GLN A 340 30.20 -2.61 7.91
C GLN A 340 29.12 -1.71 7.34
N ILE A 341 27.96 -2.27 7.02
CA ILE A 341 26.81 -1.49 6.54
C ILE A 341 26.38 -0.50 7.62
N MET A 342 26.26 -0.92 8.88
CA MET A 342 25.88 0.01 9.95
C MET A 342 26.90 1.13 10.13
N ALA A 343 28.20 0.82 10.08
CA ALA A 343 29.26 1.81 10.21
C ALA A 343 29.26 2.81 9.04
N ALA A 344 29.14 2.32 7.80
CA ALA A 344 29.21 3.12 6.58
C ALA A 344 27.92 3.91 6.27
N THR A 345 26.77 3.53 6.84
CA THR A 345 25.50 4.22 6.57
C THR A 345 25.57 5.68 7.04
N PRO A 346 25.34 6.67 6.16
CA PRO A 346 25.31 8.08 6.54
C PRO A 346 24.17 8.39 7.51
N GLU A 347 24.43 9.19 8.56
CA GLU A 347 23.42 9.53 9.57
C GLU A 347 22.20 10.25 8.96
N ASN A 348 22.41 11.13 7.99
CA ASN A 348 21.30 11.81 7.29
C ASN A 348 20.42 10.88 6.43
N ARG A 349 20.77 9.60 6.32
CA ARG A 349 19.98 8.54 5.68
C ARG A 349 19.41 7.53 6.68
N ILE A 350 19.45 7.84 7.97
CA ILE A 350 18.91 7.02 9.05
C ILE A 350 17.68 7.68 9.64
N SER A 351 16.66 6.88 9.89
CA SER A 351 15.44 7.31 10.58
C SER A 351 14.91 6.17 11.45
N GLY A 352 14.09 6.50 12.44
CA GLY A 352 13.50 5.50 13.31
C GLY A 352 12.15 5.97 13.82
N TYR A 353 11.27 5.03 14.12
CA TYR A 353 9.94 5.35 14.63
C TYR A 353 9.34 4.18 15.43
N PRO A 354 8.52 4.49 16.46
CA PRO A 354 7.68 3.48 17.09
C PRO A 354 6.68 2.93 16.08
N VAL A 355 6.49 1.61 16.08
CA VAL A 355 5.62 0.93 15.12
C VAL A 355 4.19 0.94 15.63
N TYR A 356 3.29 1.43 14.78
CA TYR A 356 1.85 1.44 15.05
C TYR A 356 1.09 0.72 13.95
N ASP A 357 -0.06 0.17 14.32
CA ASP A 357 -1.15 -0.14 13.41
C ASP A 357 -2.47 0.39 13.98
N ARG A 358 -3.58 -0.11 13.46
CA ARG A 358 -4.90 0.04 14.05
C ARG A 358 -5.62 -1.30 13.99
N GLU A 359 -6.59 -1.48 14.88
CA GLU A 359 -7.55 -2.56 14.71
C GLU A 359 -8.28 -2.46 13.37
N LEU A 360 -8.84 -3.60 12.93
CA LEU A 360 -9.58 -3.65 11.69
C LEU A 360 -10.73 -2.64 11.71
N LEU A 361 -10.74 -1.78 10.70
CA LEU A 361 -11.82 -0.83 10.51
C LEU A 361 -13.13 -1.60 10.24
N ARG A 362 -14.14 -1.30 11.05
CA ARG A 362 -15.44 -1.97 10.96
C ARG A 362 -16.35 -1.26 9.95
N PRO A 363 -17.12 -1.98 9.11
CA PRO A 363 -17.99 -1.37 8.09
C PRO A 363 -18.97 -0.34 8.65
N GLU A 364 -19.51 -0.58 9.85
CA GLU A 364 -20.54 0.26 10.49
C GLU A 364 -20.03 1.67 10.82
N LEU A 365 -18.71 1.83 10.95
CA LEU A 365 -18.07 3.13 11.14
C LEU A 365 -18.02 3.94 9.85
N LEU A 366 -17.92 3.29 8.69
CA LEU A 366 -17.90 3.96 7.39
C LEU A 366 -19.30 4.27 6.88
N GLU A 367 -20.29 3.44 7.19
CA GLU A 367 -21.70 3.63 6.78
C GLU A 367 -22.26 5.01 7.17
N LYS A 368 -21.75 5.60 8.26
CA LYS A 368 -22.19 6.89 8.82
C LYS A 368 -21.43 8.10 8.28
N THR A 369 -20.51 7.91 7.34
CA THR A 369 -19.58 8.97 6.88
C THR A 369 -20.04 9.70 5.62
N GLY A 370 -21.26 9.42 5.14
CA GLY A 370 -21.83 10.08 3.97
C GLY A 370 -20.94 9.94 2.72
N PRO A 371 -20.72 11.00 1.92
CA PRO A 371 -19.85 10.97 0.74
C PRO A 371 -18.34 11.07 1.07
N VAL A 372 -17.90 10.46 2.18
CA VAL A 372 -16.49 10.38 2.58
C VAL A 372 -16.07 8.92 2.63
N THR A 373 -14.85 8.60 2.20
CA THR A 373 -14.24 7.28 2.39
C THR A 373 -12.74 7.38 2.64
N LEU A 374 -12.09 6.26 2.94
CA LEU A 374 -10.67 6.18 3.28
C LEU A 374 -9.96 5.12 2.43
N ILE A 375 -8.69 5.34 2.09
CA ILE A 375 -7.83 4.36 1.40
C ILE A 375 -6.43 4.28 2.01
N GLY A 376 -5.70 3.20 1.71
CA GLY A 376 -4.33 3.01 2.20
C GLY A 376 -4.25 3.07 3.73
N ASP A 377 -3.17 3.65 4.26
CA ASP A 377 -2.93 3.73 5.71
C ASP A 377 -3.96 4.57 6.47
N ALA A 378 -4.77 5.40 5.78
CA ALA A 378 -5.90 6.09 6.42
C ALA A 378 -7.03 5.11 6.79
N ALA A 379 -7.20 4.03 6.00
CA ALA A 379 -8.22 3.01 6.21
C ALA A 379 -7.71 1.79 6.97
N HIS A 380 -6.55 1.26 6.57
CA HIS A 380 -6.01 -0.02 7.04
C HIS A 380 -4.49 0.05 7.27
N PRO A 381 -4.01 0.92 8.19
CA PRO A 381 -2.59 1.00 8.49
C PRO A 381 -2.08 -0.35 9.02
N MET A 382 -0.89 -0.73 8.58
CA MET A 382 -0.27 -2.00 8.93
C MET A 382 1.22 -1.83 9.18
N SER A 383 1.79 -2.70 10.01
CA SER A 383 3.23 -2.71 10.30
C SER A 383 4.06 -2.91 9.01
N PRO A 384 5.34 -2.46 8.99
CA PRO A 384 6.17 -2.53 7.78
C PRO A 384 6.65 -3.95 7.45
N PHE A 385 6.41 -4.95 8.31
CA PHE A 385 7.06 -6.27 8.26
C PHE A 385 6.65 -7.16 7.08
N LYS A 386 5.52 -6.88 6.42
CA LYS A 386 5.03 -7.64 5.25
C LYS A 386 5.19 -6.90 3.92
N GLY A 387 5.57 -5.62 3.95
CA GLY A 387 5.66 -4.77 2.76
C GLY A 387 4.35 -4.67 1.97
N GLN A 388 3.19 -4.63 2.64
CA GLN A 388 1.88 -4.67 1.98
C GLN A 388 1.17 -3.31 1.89
N GLY A 389 1.46 -2.33 2.76
CA GLY A 389 0.70 -1.08 2.84
C GLY A 389 0.59 -0.35 1.50
N ALA A 390 1.72 -0.02 0.87
CA ALA A 390 1.73 0.63 -0.45
C ALA A 390 1.04 -0.23 -1.54
N ASN A 391 1.24 -1.55 -1.53
CA ASN A 391 0.58 -2.44 -2.48
C ASN A 391 -0.95 -2.40 -2.33
N GLN A 392 -1.49 -2.36 -1.10
CA GLN A 392 -2.91 -2.23 -0.88
C GLN A 392 -3.42 -0.84 -1.29
N ALA A 393 -2.71 0.23 -0.95
CA ALA A 393 -3.08 1.59 -1.34
C ALA A 393 -3.20 1.76 -2.88
N LEU A 394 -2.30 1.15 -3.66
CA LEU A 394 -2.39 1.12 -5.12
C LEU A 394 -3.63 0.36 -5.62
N LEU A 395 -3.99 -0.74 -4.96
CA LEU A 395 -5.18 -1.53 -5.30
C LEU A 395 -6.47 -0.79 -4.92
N ASP A 396 -6.49 -0.10 -3.78
CA ASP A 396 -7.62 0.71 -3.33
C ASP A 396 -7.90 1.83 -4.32
N ALA A 397 -6.87 2.59 -4.72
CA ALA A 397 -6.96 3.65 -5.71
C ALA A 397 -7.60 3.16 -7.02
N LEU A 398 -7.10 2.04 -7.56
CA LEU A 398 -7.65 1.45 -8.78
C LEU A 398 -9.07 0.91 -8.59
N ALA A 399 -9.37 0.30 -7.45
CA ALA A 399 -10.68 -0.27 -7.15
C ALA A 399 -11.73 0.85 -7.02
N LEU A 400 -11.42 1.93 -6.29
CA LEU A 400 -12.32 3.07 -6.12
C LEU A 400 -12.61 3.76 -7.46
N ALA A 401 -11.58 4.09 -8.23
CA ALA A 401 -11.78 4.73 -9.54
C ALA A 401 -12.59 3.85 -10.50
N ARG A 402 -12.39 2.52 -10.46
CA ARG A 402 -13.22 1.57 -11.23
C ARG A 402 -14.64 1.46 -10.70
N ALA A 403 -14.85 1.57 -9.40
CA ALA A 403 -16.16 1.56 -8.77
C ALA A 403 -16.94 2.82 -9.16
N ILE A 404 -16.33 4.01 -9.16
CA ILE A 404 -16.93 5.26 -9.65
C ILE A 404 -17.37 5.12 -11.11
N VAL A 405 -16.49 4.66 -12.02
CA VAL A 405 -16.85 4.44 -13.44
C VAL A 405 -18.01 3.44 -13.62
N LYS A 406 -18.14 2.48 -12.69
CA LYS A 406 -19.18 1.45 -12.76
C LYS A 406 -20.51 1.95 -12.18
N GLY A 407 -20.46 2.61 -11.02
CA GLY A 407 -21.61 3.04 -10.24
C GLY A 407 -22.22 4.36 -10.72
N CYS A 408 -21.40 5.26 -11.27
CA CYS A 408 -21.81 6.60 -11.72
C CYS A 408 -21.85 6.72 -13.25
N ARG A 409 -22.39 5.70 -13.94
CA ARG A 409 -22.54 5.75 -15.40
C ARG A 409 -23.62 6.75 -15.81
N PRO A 410 -23.61 7.29 -17.04
CA PRO A 410 -24.67 8.21 -17.49
C PRO A 410 -26.10 7.66 -17.34
N SER A 411 -26.26 6.33 -17.47
CA SER A 411 -27.55 5.66 -17.30
C SER A 411 -27.88 5.27 -15.86
N SER A 412 -27.07 5.67 -14.88
CA SER A 412 -27.29 5.37 -13.46
C SER A 412 -27.93 6.57 -12.78
N GLN A 413 -28.92 6.32 -11.93
CA GLN A 413 -29.53 7.33 -11.06
C GLN A 413 -28.71 7.55 -9.79
N TRP A 414 -27.37 7.56 -9.90
CA TRP A 414 -26.48 7.58 -8.75
C TRP A 414 -26.59 8.86 -7.92
N ARG A 415 -27.03 9.97 -8.53
CA ARG A 415 -27.30 11.24 -7.82
C ARG A 415 -28.55 11.14 -6.94
N GLU A 416 -29.54 10.32 -7.33
CA GLU A 416 -30.74 10.08 -6.53
C GLU A 416 -30.47 9.05 -5.42
N ALA A 417 -29.74 7.98 -5.74
CA ALA A 417 -29.36 6.95 -4.77
C ALA A 417 -28.22 7.38 -3.82
N GLY A 418 -27.45 8.40 -4.20
CA GLY A 418 -26.25 8.82 -3.51
C GLY A 418 -25.01 7.98 -3.83
N ILE A 419 -23.84 8.59 -3.64
CA ILE A 419 -22.54 7.98 -3.95
C ILE A 419 -22.24 6.76 -3.07
N ARG A 420 -22.76 6.73 -1.84
CA ARG A 420 -22.50 5.66 -0.89
C ARG A 420 -23.14 4.35 -1.34
N GLU A 421 -24.44 4.37 -1.65
CA GLU A 421 -25.14 3.21 -2.21
C GLU A 421 -24.56 2.80 -3.56
N SER A 422 -24.29 3.77 -4.43
CA SER A 422 -23.86 3.51 -5.80
C SER A 422 -22.42 2.99 -5.92
N VAL A 423 -21.54 3.36 -4.98
CA VAL A 423 -20.08 3.14 -5.08
C VAL A 423 -19.45 2.68 -3.78
N LEU A 424 -19.59 3.48 -2.70
CA LEU A 424 -18.72 3.33 -1.53
C LEU A 424 -18.95 2.03 -0.76
N THR A 425 -20.21 1.65 -0.52
CA THR A 425 -20.51 0.47 0.32
C THR A 425 -19.86 -0.81 -0.23
N GLU A 426 -19.97 -1.06 -1.54
CA GLU A 426 -19.36 -2.25 -2.15
C GLU A 426 -17.83 -2.12 -2.24
N PHE A 427 -17.30 -0.93 -2.55
CA PHE A 427 -15.86 -0.68 -2.57
C PHE A 427 -15.23 -0.92 -1.20
N GLU A 428 -15.80 -0.35 -0.15
CA GLU A 428 -15.32 -0.44 1.23
C GLU A 428 -15.38 -1.88 1.72
N ARG A 429 -16.47 -2.60 1.45
CA ARG A 429 -16.59 -4.03 1.76
C ARG A 429 -15.46 -4.84 1.12
N GLU A 430 -15.21 -4.67 -0.18
CA GLU A 430 -14.12 -5.36 -0.89
C GLU A 430 -12.72 -4.94 -0.42
N MET A 431 -12.54 -3.67 -0.06
CA MET A 431 -11.29 -3.14 0.49
C MET A 431 -11.00 -3.78 1.85
N LEU A 432 -11.95 -3.72 2.78
CA LEU A 432 -11.82 -4.25 4.14
C LEU A 432 -11.60 -5.77 4.13
N GLU A 433 -12.37 -6.51 3.34
CA GLU A 433 -12.20 -7.97 3.20
C GLU A 433 -10.80 -8.34 2.72
N ARG A 434 -10.28 -7.60 1.71
CA ARG A 434 -8.95 -7.84 1.14
C ARG A 434 -7.83 -7.46 2.11
N SER A 435 -7.94 -6.31 2.77
CA SER A 435 -6.87 -5.76 3.60
C SER A 435 -6.81 -6.39 4.99
N ALA A 436 -7.93 -6.90 5.52
CA ALA A 436 -8.00 -7.48 6.87
C ALA A 436 -6.96 -8.56 7.13
N VAL A 437 -6.81 -9.52 6.20
CA VAL A 437 -5.80 -10.58 6.31
C VAL A 437 -4.39 -10.00 6.35
N LYS A 438 -4.14 -8.90 5.62
CA LYS A 438 -2.82 -8.25 5.56
C LYS A 438 -2.50 -7.52 6.84
N VAL A 439 -3.45 -6.77 7.40
CA VAL A 439 -3.29 -6.07 8.68
C VAL A 439 -2.99 -7.08 9.78
N ASN A 440 -3.84 -8.12 9.93
CA ASN A 440 -3.68 -9.15 10.94
C ASN A 440 -2.37 -9.93 10.78
N ASP A 441 -2.04 -10.41 9.57
CA ASP A 441 -0.79 -11.13 9.32
C ASP A 441 0.45 -10.23 9.58
N SER A 442 0.33 -8.89 9.43
CA SER A 442 1.42 -7.95 9.68
C SER A 442 1.58 -7.62 11.16
N ALA A 443 0.48 -7.49 11.91
CA ALA A 443 0.52 -7.35 13.36
C ALA A 443 1.13 -8.60 14.02
N ALA A 444 0.68 -9.80 13.62
CA ALA A 444 1.24 -11.06 14.10
C ALA A 444 2.73 -11.21 13.75
N ALA A 445 3.18 -10.65 12.62
CA ALA A 445 4.59 -10.66 12.25
C ALA A 445 5.45 -9.81 13.19
N ALA A 446 4.93 -8.75 13.81
CA ALA A 446 5.66 -7.95 14.77
C ALA A 446 6.08 -8.80 15.98
N GLN A 447 5.20 -9.66 16.49
CA GLN A 447 5.52 -10.56 17.60
C GLN A 447 6.41 -11.72 17.14
N PHE A 448 6.03 -12.39 16.06
CA PHE A 448 6.72 -13.57 15.57
C PHE A 448 8.19 -13.30 15.17
N LEU A 449 8.47 -12.16 14.52
CA LEU A 449 9.83 -11.83 14.06
C LEU A 449 10.79 -11.49 15.20
N HIS A 450 10.27 -11.23 16.39
CA HIS A 450 11.03 -10.98 17.61
C HIS A 450 10.79 -12.11 18.63
N SER A 451 10.83 -13.36 18.14
CA SER A 451 10.71 -14.58 18.96
C SER A 451 11.63 -15.67 18.45
N GLU A 452 12.01 -16.63 19.30
CA GLU A 452 12.82 -17.81 18.94
C GLU A 452 12.29 -18.59 17.73
N ILE A 453 10.97 -18.55 17.50
CA ILE A 453 10.31 -19.24 16.38
C ILE A 453 10.87 -18.76 15.02
N VAL A 454 11.37 -17.53 14.93
CA VAL A 454 11.96 -16.97 13.70
C VAL A 454 13.20 -17.77 13.24
N LEU A 455 13.88 -18.45 14.16
CA LEU A 455 15.10 -19.21 13.92
C LEU A 455 14.85 -20.63 13.40
N HIS A 456 13.61 -21.13 13.46
CA HIS A 456 13.27 -22.48 12.99
C HIS A 456 13.61 -22.65 11.51
N GLU A 457 14.30 -23.73 11.13
CA GLU A 457 14.70 -23.94 9.74
C GLU A 457 13.51 -24.07 8.78
N SER A 458 13.50 -23.27 7.71
CA SER A 458 12.46 -23.35 6.68
C SER A 458 12.84 -22.60 5.41
N ASP A 459 12.70 -23.27 4.28
CA ASP A 459 12.89 -22.70 2.94
C ASP A 459 11.66 -21.97 2.41
N SER A 460 11.11 -21.07 3.22
CA SER A 460 9.92 -20.29 2.87
C SER A 460 9.89 -18.94 3.58
N PRO A 461 9.09 -17.97 3.08
CA PRO A 461 8.88 -16.72 3.80
C PRO A 461 8.40 -16.99 5.23
N ARG A 462 9.10 -16.43 6.23
CA ARG A 462 8.95 -16.79 7.65
C ARG A 462 7.51 -16.76 8.19
N GLY A 463 6.68 -15.85 7.71
CA GLY A 463 5.26 -15.80 8.10
C GLY A 463 4.38 -16.96 7.61
N ARG A 464 4.90 -17.89 6.79
CA ARG A 464 4.19 -19.11 6.37
C ARG A 464 4.34 -20.24 7.39
N CYS A 465 5.37 -20.20 8.23
CA CYS A 465 5.61 -21.17 9.31
C CYS A 465 4.52 -21.11 10.38
N LEU A 466 3.90 -19.94 10.58
CA LEU A 466 2.79 -19.73 11.53
C LEU A 466 1.47 -20.44 11.16
N LYS A 467 1.34 -20.96 9.93
CA LYS A 467 0.10 -21.56 9.41
C LYS A 467 0.20 -23.08 9.24
N LYS A 468 1.23 -23.71 9.81
CA LYS A 468 1.44 -25.16 9.76
C LYS A 468 1.22 -25.81 11.11
#